data_AF-A0A955Z9W3-F1
#
_entry.id   AF-A0A955Z9W3-F1
#
_cell.length_a   1.000
_cell.length_b   1.000
_cell.length_c   1.000
_cell.angle_alpha   90.00
_cell.angle_beta   90.00
_cell.angle_gamma   90.00
#
_symmetry.space_group_name_H-M   'P 1'
#
loop_
_entity.id
_entity.type
_entity.pdbx_description
1 polymer ?
#
loop_
_entity_poly.entity_id
_entity_poly.type
_entity_poly.pdbx_seq_one_letter_code
_entity_poly.pdbx_strand_id
1 'polypeptide(L)' 'AEVAELQTFRRTLMRWRNEVLAYFRTRATNGMTEGFNGKAKLVKRRAYGYRSFRNYRLRLLNACA' A
#
# COMPACT_ATOMS: atom_id res chain seq x y z
N ALA A 1 9.94 27.79 14.36
CA ALA A 1 10.73 27.05 13.35
C ALA A 1 9.78 26.20 12.53
N GLU A 2 9.78 26.35 11.20
CA GLU A 2 8.97 25.49 10.33
C GLU A 2 9.52 24.06 10.43
N VAL A 3 8.68 23.10 10.80
CA VAL A 3 9.08 21.70 11.04
C VAL A 3 9.34 21.03 9.68
N ALA A 4 10.54 20.48 9.46
CA ALA A 4 10.95 19.94 8.16
C ALA A 4 10.05 18.79 7.67
N GLU A 5 9.51 18.00 8.60
CA GLU A 5 8.55 16.94 8.37
C GLU A 5 7.24 17.49 7.78
N LEU A 6 6.76 18.65 8.25
CA LEU A 6 5.56 19.30 7.73
C LEU A 6 5.77 19.81 6.30
N GLN A 7 6.96 20.33 5.98
CA GLN A 7 7.27 20.73 4.61
C GLN A 7 7.26 19.53 3.65
N THR A 8 7.80 18.39 4.08
CA THR A 8 7.84 17.16 3.27
C THR A 8 6.44 16.57 3.07
N PHE A 9 5.62 16.57 4.13
CA PHE A 9 4.22 16.18 4.06
C PHE A 9 3.45 17.07 3.09
N ARG A 10 3.58 18.40 3.19
CA ARG A 10 2.93 19.36 2.29
C ARG A 10 3.30 19.09 0.83
N ARG A 11 4.58 18.87 0.52
CA ARG A 11 5.04 18.56 -0.84
C ARG A 11 4.38 17.30 -1.39
N THR A 12 4.32 16.23 -0.59
CA THR A 12 3.67 14.98 -0.97
C THR A 12 2.16 15.18 -1.18
N LEU A 13 1.49 15.87 -0.26
CA LEU A 13 0.05 16.14 -0.35
C LEU A 13 -0.29 16.94 -1.62
N MET A 14 0.47 18.00 -1.90
CA MET A 14 0.26 18.84 -3.09
C MET A 14 0.55 18.09 -4.39
N ARG A 15 1.51 17.15 -4.37
CA ARG A 15 1.81 16.28 -5.52
C ARG A 15 0.67 15.32 -5.86
N TRP A 16 -0.03 14.80 -4.85
CA TRP A 16 -1.11 13.81 -5.00
C TRP A 16 -2.53 14.40 -4.88
N ARG A 17 -2.65 15.74 -4.95
CA ARG A 17 -3.93 16.43 -4.69
C ARG A 17 -5.04 16.00 -5.66
N ASN A 18 -4.70 15.74 -6.92
CA ASN A 18 -5.70 15.50 -7.96
C ASN A 18 -6.36 14.13 -7.73
N GLU A 19 -5.56 13.15 -7.34
CA GLU A 19 -5.90 11.77 -7.04
C GLU A 19 -6.71 11.68 -5.75
N VAL A 20 -6.31 12.45 -4.73
CA VAL A 20 -7.08 12.58 -3.48
C VAL A 20 -8.45 13.19 -3.76
N LEU A 21 -8.52 14.25 -4.55
CA LEU A 21 -9.80 14.90 -4.90
C LEU A 21 -10.65 14.06 -5.85
N ALA A 22 -10.05 13.19 -6.67
CA ALA A 22 -10.78 12.30 -7.59
C ALA A 22 -11.78 11.40 -6.86
N TYR A 23 -11.51 11.03 -5.60
CA TYR A 23 -12.41 10.25 -4.76
C TYR A 23 -13.83 10.85 -4.69
N PHE A 24 -13.97 12.18 -4.60
CA PHE A 24 -15.29 12.82 -4.48
C PHE A 24 -16.15 12.66 -5.74
N ARG A 25 -15.52 12.42 -6.90
CA ARG A 25 -16.22 12.17 -8.17
C ARG A 25 -16.41 10.68 -8.44
N THR A 26 -15.39 9.86 -8.24
CA THR A 26 -15.39 8.45 -8.66
C THR A 26 -15.77 7.48 -7.55
N ARG A 27 -15.65 7.90 -6.28
CA ARG A 27 -15.73 7.04 -5.08
C ARG A 27 -14.73 5.87 -5.09
N ALA A 28 -13.74 5.89 -5.98
CA ALA A 28 -12.71 4.88 -6.05
C ALA A 28 -11.78 5.00 -4.83
N THR A 29 -11.56 3.88 -4.14
CA THR A 29 -10.68 3.81 -2.96
C THR A 29 -9.52 2.86 -3.21
N ASN A 30 -8.46 3.02 -2.44
CA ASN A 30 -7.34 2.08 -2.41
C ASN A 30 -7.62 0.82 -1.56
N GLY A 31 -8.87 0.61 -1.10
CA GLY A 31 -9.22 -0.45 -0.16
C GLY A 31 -8.89 -1.86 -0.66
N MET A 32 -9.10 -2.15 -1.96
CA MET A 32 -8.67 -3.43 -2.54
C MET A 32 -7.15 -3.61 -2.49
N THR A 33 -6.41 -2.57 -2.88
CA THR A 33 -4.93 -2.56 -2.85
C THR A 33 -4.41 -2.75 -1.43
N GLU A 34 -5.02 -2.09 -0.45
CA GLU A 34 -4.71 -2.26 0.96
C GLU A 34 -5.00 -3.68 1.45
N GLY A 35 -6.13 -4.27 1.02
CA GLY A 35 -6.47 -5.67 1.29
C GLY A 35 -5.41 -6.64 0.78
N PHE A 36 -4.95 -6.46 -0.47
CA PHE A 36 -3.87 -7.26 -1.04
C PHE A 36 -2.54 -7.06 -0.29
N ASN A 37 -2.19 -5.82 0.05
CA ASN A 37 -1.00 -5.51 0.86
C ASN A 37 -1.07 -6.14 2.26
N GLY A 38 -2.27 -6.19 2.86
CA GLY A 38 -2.54 -6.88 4.11
C GLY A 38 -2.32 -8.39 4.01
N LYS A 39 -2.90 -9.03 3.00
CA LYS A 39 -2.69 -10.47 2.71
C LYS A 39 -1.21 -10.77 2.49
N ALA A 40 -0.50 -9.95 1.71
CA ALA A 40 0.94 -10.06 1.50
C ALA A 40 1.74 -10.04 2.81
N LYS A 41 1.47 -9.07 3.69
CA LYS A 41 2.10 -8.99 5.01
C LYS A 41 1.74 -10.20 5.89
N LEU A 42 0.50 -10.67 5.86
CA LEU A 42 0.06 -11.85 6.60
C LEU A 42 0.79 -13.12 6.14
N VAL A 43 0.88 -13.35 4.83
CA VAL A 43 1.60 -14.48 4.24
C VAL A 43 3.07 -14.48 4.68
N LYS A 44 3.75 -13.34 4.61
CA LYS A 44 5.14 -13.21 5.10
C LYS A 44 5.26 -13.53 6.59
N ARG A 45 4.35 -13.00 7.42
CA ARG A 45 4.37 -13.24 8.88
C ARG A 45 4.14 -14.70 9.24
N ARG A 46 3.17 -15.37 8.61
CA ARG A 46 2.87 -16.79 8.85
C ARG A 46 4.04 -17.73 8.51
N ALA A 47 4.87 -17.35 7.55
CA ALA A 47 6.05 -18.12 7.17
C ALA A 47 7.31 -17.76 7.98
N TYR A 48 7.22 -16.79 8.90
CA TYR A 48 8.38 -16.20 9.58
C TYR A 48 9.45 -15.66 8.61
N GLY A 49 8.98 -15.12 7.47
CA GLY A 49 9.83 -14.63 6.39
C GLY A 49 10.05 -15.66 5.28
N TYR A 50 10.38 -15.17 4.08
CA TYR A 50 10.70 -16.01 2.93
C TYR A 50 12.13 -15.72 2.48
N ARG A 51 12.92 -16.78 2.27
CA ARG A 51 14.27 -16.68 1.68
C ARG A 51 14.24 -16.54 0.16
N SER A 52 13.22 -17.08 -0.49
CA SER A 52 13.03 -17.05 -1.95
C SER A 52 11.79 -16.24 -2.32
N PHE A 53 11.98 -15.20 -3.13
CA PHE A 53 10.89 -14.40 -3.66
C PHE A 53 9.93 -15.23 -4.53
N ARG A 54 10.45 -16.21 -5.26
CA ARG A 54 9.63 -17.13 -6.08
C ARG A 54 8.62 -17.87 -5.21
N ASN A 55 9.06 -18.43 -4.08
CA ASN A 55 8.19 -19.16 -3.17
C ASN A 55 7.19 -18.24 -2.47
N TYR A 56 7.61 -17.03 -2.09
CA TYR A 56 6.71 -16.00 -1.58
C TYR A 56 5.62 -15.65 -2.59
N ARG A 57 6.00 -15.37 -3.85
CA ARG A 57 5.06 -15.03 -4.93
C ARG A 57 4.05 -16.14 -5.16
N LEU A 58 4.49 -17.40 -5.23
CA LEU A 58 3.59 -18.54 -5.41
C LEU A 58 2.59 -18.64 -4.26
N ARG A 59 3.04 -18.51 -3.01
CA ARG A 59 2.13 -18.52 -1.85
C ARG A 59 1.17 -17.34 -1.87
N LEU A 60 1.65 -16.14 -2.22
CA LEU A 60 0.81 -14.94 -2.27
C LEU A 60 -0.28 -15.07 -3.33
N LEU A 61 0.06 -15.52 -4.54
CA LEU A 61 -0.92 -15.76 -5.60
C LEU A 61 -1.96 -16.79 -5.15
N ASN A 62 -1.54 -17.89 -4.52
CA ASN A 62 -2.47 -18.88 -3.98
C ASN A 62 -3.35 -18.35 -2.83
N ALA A 63 -2.91 -17.32 -2.09
CA ALA A 63 -3.70 -16.73 -1.00
C ALA A 63 -4.66 -15.62 -1.47
N CYS A 64 -4.42 -15.10 -2.68
CA CYS A 64 -5.20 -14.03 -3.30
C CYS A 64 -6.09 -14.51 -4.45
N ALA A 65 -5.87 -15.74 -4.95
CA ALA A 65 -6.85 -16.50 -5.71
C ALA A 65 -8.10 -16.77 -4.86
#